data_AF-A0A966FH82-F1
#
_entry.id   AF-A0A966FH82-F1
#
_cell.length_a   1.000
_cell.length_b   1.000
_cell.length_c   1.000
_cell.angle_alpha   90.00
_cell.angle_beta   90.00
_cell.angle_gamma   90.00
#
_symmetry.space_group_name_H-M   'P 1'
#
loop_
_entity.id
_entity.type
_entity.pdbx_description
1 polymer ?
#
loop_
_entity_poly.entity_id
_entity_poly.type
_entity_poly.pdbx_seq_one_letter_code
_entity_poly.pdbx_strand_id
1 'polypeptide(L)'
;MPVPVPVPVPVPVPVPVPLWGRLQSTRSTEVDPTLIHACARSGDAQALALLAAFGKFQVLCALREGPWGVVALNRIISRALGFPPDGWYAGRPVMVTRNDYHLNLMNGDVGLCLPTAQGLRVAFAQGTGLRWVLPSRLDAVETVLAMTVHKSQGSEFDHVALVLPDKITPVLTRELLYTGITRAKHQLTLVVPQAGVLRQAVTQKIWRSGGLTME
;
A
#
# COMPACT_ATOMS: atom_id res chain seq x y z
N MET A 1 35.83 -53.83 -8.53
CA MET A 1 34.48 -53.22 -8.41
C MET A 1 34.66 -51.76 -8.03
N PRO A 2 34.05 -50.79 -8.74
CA PRO A 2 34.23 -49.38 -8.39
C PRO A 2 33.33 -49.00 -7.20
N VAL A 3 33.89 -48.23 -6.27
CA VAL A 3 33.19 -47.70 -5.08
C VAL A 3 32.29 -46.54 -5.53
N PRO A 4 31.02 -46.46 -5.09
CA PRO A 4 30.14 -45.37 -5.48
C PRO A 4 30.57 -44.05 -4.82
N VAL A 5 30.67 -42.99 -5.62
CA VAL A 5 30.94 -41.63 -5.16
C VAL A 5 29.68 -41.06 -4.50
N PRO A 6 29.75 -40.49 -3.27
CA PRO A 6 28.58 -39.94 -2.61
C PRO A 6 28.08 -38.69 -3.34
N VAL A 7 26.78 -38.66 -3.64
CA VAL A 7 26.08 -37.50 -4.21
C VAL A 7 25.94 -36.45 -3.10
N PRO A 8 26.33 -35.17 -3.33
CA PRO A 8 26.20 -34.14 -2.31
C PRO A 8 24.72 -33.88 -1.98
N VAL A 9 24.39 -33.98 -0.69
CA VAL A 9 23.08 -33.64 -0.15
C VAL A 9 22.90 -32.11 -0.29
N PRO A 10 21.79 -31.61 -0.86
CA PRO A 10 21.58 -30.18 -0.98
C PRO A 10 21.53 -29.53 0.40
N VAL A 11 22.42 -28.56 0.62
CA VAL A 11 22.44 -27.74 1.84
C VAL A 11 21.12 -26.95 1.89
N PRO A 12 20.35 -27.02 2.98
CA PRO A 12 19.12 -26.24 3.09
C PRO A 12 19.46 -24.76 3.00
N VAL A 13 18.92 -24.10 1.96
CA VAL A 13 19.02 -22.65 1.80
C VAL A 13 18.31 -22.02 3.00
N PRO A 14 18.97 -21.15 3.78
CA PRO A 14 18.32 -20.53 4.93
C PRO A 14 17.09 -19.76 4.44
N VAL A 15 15.92 -20.13 4.97
CA VAL A 15 14.69 -19.37 4.77
C VAL A 15 14.99 -17.97 5.31
N PRO A 16 14.97 -16.91 4.46
CA PRO A 16 15.23 -15.57 4.93
C PRO A 16 14.25 -15.26 6.06
N VAL A 17 14.75 -14.70 7.17
CA VAL A 17 13.92 -14.14 8.24
C VAL A 17 12.72 -13.43 7.58
N PRO A 18 11.48 -13.78 7.94
CA PRO A 18 10.31 -13.25 7.26
C PRO A 18 10.43 -11.74 7.19
N LEU A 19 10.25 -11.16 6.00
CA LEU A 19 10.18 -9.73 5.74
C LEU A 19 9.47 -8.95 6.86
N TRP A 20 8.45 -9.60 7.42
CA TRP A 20 7.66 -9.14 8.54
C TRP A 20 8.44 -8.84 9.83
N GLY A 21 9.39 -9.68 10.23
CA GLY A 21 10.18 -9.44 11.44
C GLY A 21 11.02 -8.16 11.34
N ARG A 22 11.46 -7.79 10.13
CA ARG A 22 12.17 -6.53 9.87
C ARG A 22 11.24 -5.33 9.77
N LEU A 23 10.05 -5.50 9.17
CA LEU A 23 9.02 -4.46 9.13
C LEU A 23 8.44 -4.14 10.52
N GLN A 24 8.33 -5.14 11.39
CA GLN A 24 7.93 -4.96 12.79
C GLN A 24 8.98 -4.17 13.58
N SER A 25 10.28 -4.41 13.37
CA SER A 25 11.35 -3.66 14.05
C SER A 25 11.49 -2.20 13.60
N THR A 26 10.95 -1.84 12.43
CA THR A 26 10.94 -0.45 11.93
C THR A 26 9.70 0.36 12.36
N ARG A 27 8.81 -0.22 13.20
CA ARG A 27 7.70 0.51 13.82
C ARG A 27 8.21 1.46 14.90
N SER A 28 8.76 2.61 14.50
CA SER A 28 9.02 3.72 15.43
C SER A 28 7.75 4.51 15.77
N THR A 29 6.60 4.16 15.16
CA THR A 29 5.28 4.69 15.50
C THR A 29 4.29 3.55 15.57
N GLU A 30 3.99 3.11 16.80
CA GLU A 30 2.95 2.14 17.10
C GLU A 30 1.58 2.68 16.67
N VAL A 31 1.08 2.24 15.53
CA VAL A 31 -0.38 2.10 15.37
C VAL A 31 -0.70 0.71 15.88
N ASP A 32 -1.12 0.63 17.14
CA ASP A 32 -1.58 -0.60 17.75
C ASP A 32 -2.76 -1.16 16.94
N PRO A 33 -2.67 -2.38 16.38
CA PRO A 33 -3.79 -3.02 15.67
C PRO A 33 -5.05 -3.13 16.53
N THR A 34 -4.91 -3.15 17.87
CA THR A 34 -6.04 -3.15 18.79
C THR A 34 -6.75 -1.80 18.89
N LEU A 35 -6.13 -0.67 18.51
CA LEU A 35 -6.82 0.63 18.44
C LEU A 35 -7.99 0.61 17.45
N ILE A 36 -7.90 -0.20 16.39
CA ILE A 36 -8.98 -0.35 15.41
C ILE A 36 -10.13 -1.20 15.97
N HIS A 37 -9.82 -2.22 16.78
CA HIS A 37 -10.81 -3.13 17.36
C HIS A 37 -11.43 -2.62 18.68
N ALA A 38 -10.72 -1.76 19.41
CA ALA A 38 -11.14 -1.29 20.74
C ALA A 38 -12.09 -0.07 20.72
N CYS A 39 -12.34 0.53 19.55
CA CYS A 39 -13.21 1.70 19.47
C CYS A 39 -14.69 1.29 19.53
N ALA A 40 -15.29 1.33 20.72
CA ALA A 40 -16.71 1.05 20.88
C ALA A 40 -17.59 2.01 20.05
N ARG A 41 -17.14 3.27 19.81
CA ARG A 41 -17.71 4.26 18.87
C ARG A 41 -16.65 5.33 18.55
N SER A 42 -16.42 5.62 17.28
CA SER A 42 -15.54 6.71 16.85
C SER A 42 -16.32 8.01 16.63
N GLY A 43 -15.84 9.07 17.28
CA GLY A 43 -16.24 10.45 17.00
C GLY A 43 -15.23 11.15 16.09
N ASP A 44 -15.51 12.41 15.75
CA ASP A 44 -14.75 13.14 14.72
C ASP A 44 -13.26 13.30 15.05
N ALA A 45 -12.94 13.67 16.28
CA ALA A 45 -11.55 13.85 16.71
C ALA A 45 -10.74 12.54 16.57
N GLN A 46 -11.35 11.41 16.92
CA GLN A 46 -10.69 10.11 16.81
C GLN A 46 -10.53 9.70 15.33
N ALA A 47 -11.55 9.91 14.51
CA ALA A 47 -11.47 9.59 13.09
C ALA A 47 -10.42 10.44 12.36
N LEU A 48 -10.31 11.74 12.67
CA LEU A 48 -9.24 12.60 12.16
C LEU A 48 -7.86 12.10 12.60
N ALA A 49 -7.68 11.74 13.87
CA ALA A 49 -6.41 11.23 14.37
C ALA A 49 -6.02 9.91 13.68
N LEU A 50 -6.97 9.01 13.45
CA LEU A 50 -6.74 7.74 12.76
C LEU A 50 -6.41 7.95 11.27
N LEU A 51 -7.12 8.85 10.58
CA LEU A 51 -6.80 9.22 9.19
C LEU A 51 -5.41 9.84 9.08
N ALA A 52 -5.06 10.75 10.01
CA ALA A 52 -3.74 11.36 10.05
C ALA A 52 -2.65 10.31 10.32
N ALA A 53 -2.88 9.37 11.24
CA ALA A 53 -1.96 8.27 11.52
C ALA A 53 -1.81 7.33 10.32
N PHE A 54 -2.91 6.99 9.64
CA PHE A 54 -2.91 6.19 8.43
C PHE A 54 -2.09 6.86 7.31
N GLY A 55 -2.21 8.19 7.16
CA GLY A 55 -1.45 8.97 6.18
C GLY A 55 0.06 9.04 6.42
N LYS A 56 0.60 8.51 7.53
CA LYS A 56 2.04 8.51 7.80
C LYS A 56 2.80 7.39 7.09
N PHE A 57 2.15 6.26 6.82
CA PHE A 57 2.80 5.10 6.23
C PHE A 57 2.04 4.64 4.99
N GLN A 58 2.77 4.34 3.90
CA GLN A 58 2.14 3.71 2.75
C GLN A 58 2.97 2.64 2.05
N VAL A 59 2.30 1.56 1.64
CA VAL A 59 2.86 0.54 0.75
C VAL A 59 2.58 0.92 -0.71
N LEU A 60 3.63 1.08 -1.49
CA LEU A 60 3.56 1.37 -2.92
C LEU A 60 4.08 0.20 -3.73
N CYS A 61 3.44 -0.09 -4.87
CA CYS A 61 3.95 -1.08 -5.82
C CYS A 61 3.79 -0.61 -7.28
N ALA A 62 4.49 -1.28 -8.20
CA ALA A 62 4.40 -0.96 -9.62
C ALA A 62 3.16 -1.57 -10.29
N LEU A 63 2.75 -2.76 -9.86
CA LEU A 63 1.76 -3.58 -10.56
C LEU A 63 0.38 -3.51 -9.91
N ARG A 64 -0.67 -3.69 -10.72
CA ARG A 64 -2.03 -3.89 -10.20
C ARG A 64 -2.27 -5.37 -9.85
N GLU A 65 -1.94 -6.25 -10.78
CA GLU A 65 -2.14 -7.70 -10.68
C GLU A 65 -0.84 -8.45 -10.40
N GLY A 66 -0.98 -9.75 -10.09
CA GLY A 66 0.13 -10.66 -9.82
C GLY A 66 0.59 -10.64 -8.35
N PRO A 67 1.57 -11.48 -7.99
CA PRO A 67 1.98 -11.69 -6.60
C PRO A 67 2.56 -10.44 -5.93
N TRP A 68 3.06 -9.49 -6.72
CA TRP A 68 3.65 -8.22 -6.26
C TRP A 68 2.78 -7.01 -6.61
N GLY A 69 1.52 -7.24 -7.03
CA GLY A 69 0.56 -6.20 -7.37
C GLY A 69 -0.34 -5.81 -6.19
N VAL A 70 -1.05 -4.68 -6.32
CA VAL A 70 -1.92 -4.15 -5.26
C VAL A 70 -2.95 -5.17 -4.77
N VAL A 71 -3.51 -6.00 -5.66
CA VAL A 71 -4.55 -6.98 -5.28
C VAL A 71 -3.98 -8.01 -4.30
N ALA A 72 -2.81 -8.59 -4.63
CA ALA A 72 -2.16 -9.58 -3.78
C ALA A 72 -1.64 -8.96 -2.48
N LEU A 73 -1.05 -7.76 -2.55
CA LEU A 73 -0.50 -7.06 -1.40
C LEU A 73 -1.59 -6.68 -0.40
N ASN A 74 -2.70 -6.09 -0.85
CA ASN A 74 -3.84 -5.79 0.03
C ASN A 74 -4.34 -7.06 0.74
N ARG A 75 -4.48 -8.17 0.02
CA ARG A 75 -4.90 -9.45 0.62
C ARG A 75 -3.92 -9.97 1.67
N ILE A 76 -2.62 -9.93 1.38
CA ILE A 76 -1.56 -10.38 2.30
C ILE A 76 -1.53 -9.50 3.56
N ILE A 77 -1.59 -8.18 3.39
CA ILE A 77 -1.56 -7.22 4.49
C ILE A 77 -2.82 -7.36 5.34
N SER A 78 -4.01 -7.42 4.73
CA SER A 78 -5.27 -7.67 5.45
C SER A 78 -5.17 -8.92 6.31
N ARG A 79 -4.73 -10.05 5.73
CA ARG A 79 -4.57 -11.30 6.46
C ARG A 79 -3.57 -11.18 7.61
N ALA A 80 -2.43 -10.53 7.38
CA ALA A 80 -1.40 -10.34 8.42
C ALA A 80 -1.89 -9.45 9.57
N LEU A 81 -2.79 -8.52 9.30
CA LEU A 81 -3.42 -7.65 10.30
C LEU A 81 -4.67 -8.27 10.95
N GLY A 82 -5.06 -9.48 10.54
CA GLY A 82 -6.27 -10.14 11.05
C GLY A 82 -7.58 -9.57 10.50
N PHE A 83 -7.52 -8.79 9.42
CA PHE A 83 -8.71 -8.25 8.77
C PHE A 83 -9.42 -9.28 7.88
N PRO A 84 -10.76 -9.17 7.76
CA PRO A 84 -11.52 -9.92 6.77
C PRO A 84 -10.99 -9.68 5.35
N PRO A 85 -11.09 -10.70 4.46
CA PRO A 85 -10.63 -10.55 3.09
C PRO A 85 -11.50 -9.57 2.29
N ASP A 86 -12.80 -9.56 2.58
CA ASP A 86 -13.82 -8.87 1.78
C ASP A 86 -14.84 -8.15 2.67
N GLY A 87 -15.68 -7.33 2.05
CA GLY A 87 -16.78 -6.65 2.71
C GLY A 87 -16.37 -5.45 3.56
N TRP A 88 -17.29 -4.96 4.38
CA TRP A 88 -17.09 -3.80 5.24
C TRP A 88 -16.80 -4.24 6.67
N TYR A 89 -15.70 -3.73 7.21
CA TYR A 89 -15.24 -4.02 8.56
C TYR A 89 -14.57 -2.79 9.17
N ALA A 90 -14.57 -2.71 10.49
CA ALA A 90 -13.90 -1.64 11.22
C ALA A 90 -12.39 -1.64 10.92
N GLY A 91 -11.87 -0.48 10.55
CA GLY A 91 -10.47 -0.28 10.17
C GLY A 91 -10.17 -0.43 8.69
N ARG A 92 -11.13 -0.80 7.84
CA ARG A 92 -10.88 -0.91 6.40
C ARG A 92 -10.53 0.46 5.80
N PRO A 93 -9.32 0.69 5.27
CA PRO A 93 -9.02 1.89 4.53
C PRO A 93 -9.52 1.73 3.10
N VAL A 94 -10.14 2.78 2.56
CA VAL A 94 -10.67 2.79 1.20
C VAL A 94 -10.19 4.01 0.44
N MET A 95 -10.01 3.86 -0.86
CA MET A 95 -9.75 4.97 -1.80
C MET A 95 -10.87 5.04 -2.81
N VAL A 96 -11.36 6.25 -3.07
CA VAL A 96 -12.37 6.54 -4.10
C VAL A 96 -11.74 6.40 -5.48
N THR A 97 -12.37 5.63 -6.37
CA THR A 97 -11.82 5.33 -7.70
C THR A 97 -12.45 6.14 -8.82
N ARG A 98 -13.58 6.82 -8.57
CA ARG A 98 -14.26 7.75 -9.49
C ARG A 98 -14.87 8.91 -8.71
N ASN A 99 -14.96 10.09 -9.31
CA ASN A 99 -15.61 11.24 -8.68
C ASN A 99 -17.09 10.92 -8.41
N ASP A 100 -17.55 11.27 -7.22
CA ASP A 100 -18.96 11.25 -6.82
C ASP A 100 -19.33 12.65 -6.32
N TYR A 101 -19.97 13.43 -7.19
CA TYR A 101 -20.34 14.82 -6.89
C TYR A 101 -21.48 14.93 -5.88
N HIS A 102 -22.32 13.90 -5.73
CA HIS A 102 -23.40 13.90 -4.74
C HIS A 102 -22.84 13.73 -3.32
N LEU A 103 -21.82 12.88 -3.19
CA LEU A 103 -21.08 12.72 -1.94
C LEU A 103 -19.94 13.72 -1.80
N ASN A 104 -19.70 14.53 -2.83
CA ASN A 104 -18.59 15.48 -2.96
C ASN A 104 -17.23 14.81 -2.67
N LEU A 105 -17.05 13.60 -3.20
CA LEU A 105 -15.84 12.79 -3.12
C LEU A 105 -15.13 12.79 -4.48
N MET A 106 -13.81 12.88 -4.46
CA MET A 106 -12.97 12.92 -5.66
C MET A 106 -12.15 11.63 -5.79
N ASN A 107 -11.79 11.27 -7.02
CA ASN A 107 -10.89 10.15 -7.29
C ASN A 107 -9.55 10.36 -6.58
N GLY A 108 -9.17 9.39 -5.75
CA GLY A 108 -7.98 9.48 -4.90
C GLY A 108 -8.28 9.83 -3.44
N ASP A 109 -9.50 10.28 -3.10
CA ASP A 109 -9.87 10.54 -1.71
C ASP A 109 -9.76 9.25 -0.89
N VAL A 110 -9.06 9.34 0.25
CA VAL A 110 -8.86 8.24 1.18
C VAL A 110 -9.81 8.39 2.36
N GLY A 111 -10.47 7.30 2.71
CA GLY A 111 -11.34 7.20 3.87
C GLY A 111 -11.06 5.97 4.72
N LEU A 112 -11.54 6.00 5.96
CA LEU A 112 -11.39 4.91 6.92
C LEU A 112 -12.75 4.46 7.45
N CYS A 113 -13.05 3.17 7.32
CA CYS A 113 -14.27 2.60 7.86
C CYS A 113 -14.16 2.44 9.38
N LEU A 114 -15.05 3.08 10.13
CA LEU A 114 -15.02 3.11 11.59
C LEU A 114 -16.41 2.80 12.17
N PRO A 115 -16.48 2.15 13.35
CA PRO A 115 -17.73 1.95 14.06
C PRO A 115 -18.21 3.28 14.65
N THR A 116 -19.50 3.58 14.50
CA THR A 116 -20.15 4.75 15.11
C THR A 116 -21.36 4.30 15.92
N ALA A 117 -22.01 5.23 16.63
CA ALA A 117 -23.28 4.97 17.30
C ALA A 117 -24.38 4.43 16.35
N GLN A 118 -24.25 4.69 15.04
CA GLN A 118 -25.23 4.37 14.01
C GLN A 118 -24.76 3.22 13.10
N GLY A 119 -23.79 2.42 13.57
CA GLY A 119 -23.13 1.37 12.81
C GLY A 119 -21.90 1.84 12.04
N LEU A 120 -21.41 1.04 11.09
CA LEU A 120 -20.23 1.38 10.30
C LEU A 120 -20.47 2.62 9.44
N ARG A 121 -19.49 3.52 9.43
CA ARG A 121 -19.39 4.68 8.53
C ARG A 121 -17.98 4.81 8.02
N VAL A 122 -17.80 5.42 6.86
CA VAL A 122 -16.48 5.76 6.33
C VAL A 122 -16.24 7.24 6.54
N ALA A 123 -15.19 7.57 7.28
CA ALA A 123 -14.73 8.94 7.49
C ALA A 123 -13.80 9.34 6.34
N PHE A 124 -14.12 10.44 5.66
CA PHE A 124 -13.25 11.12 4.71
C PHE A 124 -12.85 12.49 5.28
N ALA A 125 -11.57 12.85 5.16
CA ALA A 125 -11.12 14.19 5.53
C ALA A 125 -11.66 15.21 4.53
N GLN A 126 -12.21 16.33 5.02
CA GLN A 126 -12.68 17.43 4.18
C GLN A 126 -12.32 18.77 4.80
N GLY A 127 -11.28 19.43 4.28
CA GLY A 127 -10.76 20.66 4.87
C GLY A 127 -10.32 20.40 6.32
N THR A 128 -10.91 21.12 7.28
CA THR A 128 -10.66 20.93 8.72
C THR A 128 -11.60 19.92 9.39
N GLY A 129 -12.59 19.40 8.65
CA GLY A 129 -13.63 18.52 9.20
C GLY A 129 -13.61 17.11 8.60
N LEU A 130 -14.68 16.38 8.89
CA LEU A 130 -14.93 15.05 8.36
C LEU A 130 -16.25 14.99 7.61
N ARG A 131 -16.27 14.10 6.62
CA ARG A 131 -17.49 13.60 6.03
C ARG A 131 -17.66 12.13 6.37
N TRP A 132 -18.78 11.81 7.01
CA TRP A 132 -19.18 10.44 7.29
C TRP A 132 -20.13 9.94 6.20
N VAL A 133 -19.78 8.81 5.58
CA VAL A 133 -20.57 8.19 4.51
C VAL A 133 -20.96 6.77 4.89
N LEU A 134 -22.19 6.38 4.51
CA LEU A 134 -22.65 5.00 4.63
C LEU A 134 -21.86 4.09 3.66
N PRO A 135 -21.36 2.94 4.11
CA PRO A 135 -20.72 1.95 3.24
C PRO A 135 -21.52 1.58 1.98
N SER A 136 -22.85 1.49 2.10
CA SER A 136 -23.75 1.16 1.00
C SER A 136 -23.93 2.26 -0.04
N ARG A 137 -23.38 3.46 0.20
CA ARG A 137 -23.36 4.56 -0.78
C ARG A 137 -22.02 4.65 -1.54
N LEU A 138 -21.06 3.78 -1.22
CA LEU A 138 -19.72 3.80 -1.78
C LEU A 138 -19.55 2.66 -2.79
N ASP A 139 -20.07 2.86 -4.00
CA ASP A 139 -20.03 1.84 -5.05
C ASP A 139 -18.67 1.76 -5.78
N ALA A 140 -17.85 2.80 -5.68
CA ALA A 140 -16.61 2.95 -6.43
C ALA A 140 -15.43 3.26 -5.51
N VAL A 141 -15.16 2.31 -4.63
CA VAL A 141 -14.03 2.34 -3.70
C VAL A 141 -13.23 1.04 -3.74
N GLU A 142 -11.93 1.14 -3.58
CA GLU A 142 -11.03 -0.02 -3.43
C GLU A 142 -10.28 0.04 -2.10
N THR A 143 -9.93 -1.13 -1.54
CA THR A 143 -9.13 -1.19 -0.31
C THR A 143 -7.71 -0.67 -0.60
N VAL A 144 -7.17 0.14 0.31
CA VAL A 144 -5.92 0.89 0.06
C VAL A 144 -4.83 0.66 1.12
N LEU A 145 -4.67 -0.58 1.60
CA LEU A 145 -3.50 -0.98 2.39
C LEU A 145 -2.20 -0.98 1.57
N ALA A 146 -2.35 -1.17 0.25
CA ALA A 146 -1.31 -0.92 -0.74
C ALA A 146 -1.93 -0.20 -1.94
N MET A 147 -1.17 0.68 -2.59
CA MET A 147 -1.58 1.36 -3.83
C MET A 147 -0.47 1.34 -4.87
N THR A 148 -0.81 1.63 -6.13
CA THR A 148 0.21 1.78 -7.16
C THR A 148 0.93 3.13 -7.02
N VAL A 149 2.19 3.21 -7.45
CA VAL A 149 2.94 4.48 -7.52
C VAL A 149 2.19 5.54 -8.35
N HIS A 150 1.45 5.12 -9.38
CA HIS A 150 0.62 6.03 -10.18
C HIS A 150 -0.52 6.64 -9.37
N LYS A 151 -1.16 5.84 -8.50
CA LYS A 151 -2.27 6.30 -7.66
C LYS A 151 -1.83 7.16 -6.49
N SER A 152 -0.53 7.17 -6.15
CA SER A 152 0.03 8.07 -5.14
C SER A 152 0.41 9.45 -5.69
N GLN A 153 0.01 9.80 -6.92
CA GLN A 153 0.40 11.07 -7.53
C GLN A 153 -0.14 12.26 -6.73
N GLY A 154 0.77 13.16 -6.31
CA GLY A 154 0.44 14.34 -5.51
C GLY A 154 0.37 14.07 -3.99
N SER A 155 0.52 12.82 -3.55
CA SER A 155 0.59 12.44 -2.13
C SER A 155 2.04 12.28 -1.68
N GLU A 156 2.31 12.49 -0.39
CA GLU A 156 3.59 12.17 0.24
C GLU A 156 3.31 11.58 1.62
N PHE A 157 4.18 10.69 2.08
CA PHE A 157 4.02 9.94 3.32
C PHE A 157 5.31 10.02 4.13
N ASP A 158 5.22 9.98 5.46
CA ASP A 158 6.41 10.02 6.32
C ASP A 158 7.31 8.81 6.04
N HIS A 159 6.70 7.64 5.87
CA HIS A 159 7.37 6.39 5.52
C HIS A 159 6.70 5.69 4.34
N VAL A 160 7.46 5.35 3.32
CA VAL A 160 7.02 4.50 2.19
C VAL A 160 7.71 3.14 2.21
N ALA A 161 6.93 2.07 2.07
CA ALA A 161 7.44 0.76 1.68
C ALA A 161 7.20 0.54 0.18
N LEU A 162 8.24 0.67 -0.64
CA LEU A 162 8.17 0.48 -2.09
C LEU A 162 8.51 -0.98 -2.45
N VAL A 163 7.51 -1.68 -2.98
CA VAL A 163 7.59 -3.09 -3.36
C VAL A 163 7.83 -3.23 -4.85
N LEU A 164 8.94 -3.88 -5.20
CA LEU A 164 9.29 -4.20 -6.58
C LEU A 164 8.82 -5.62 -6.93
N PRO A 165 8.45 -5.87 -8.20
CA PRO A 165 8.22 -7.22 -8.68
C PRO A 165 9.51 -8.05 -8.65
N ASP A 166 9.34 -9.37 -8.70
CA ASP A 166 10.43 -10.35 -8.83
C ASP A 166 10.99 -10.47 -10.25
N LYS A 167 10.38 -9.82 -11.23
CA LYS A 167 10.82 -9.77 -12.63
C LYS A 167 10.69 -8.37 -13.18
N ILE A 168 11.56 -8.03 -14.15
CA ILE A 168 11.43 -6.76 -14.85
C ILE A 168 10.12 -6.72 -15.65
N THR A 169 9.44 -5.59 -15.61
CA THR A 169 8.18 -5.37 -16.35
C THR A 169 8.27 -4.04 -17.07
N PRO A 170 7.59 -3.84 -18.21
CA PRO A 170 7.64 -2.58 -18.96
C PRO A 170 7.21 -1.35 -18.14
N VAL A 171 6.40 -1.54 -17.10
CA VAL A 171 5.93 -0.48 -16.21
C VAL A 171 7.02 -0.04 -15.23
N LEU A 172 7.97 -0.93 -14.88
CA LEU A 172 9.00 -0.66 -13.89
C LEU A 172 10.20 0.10 -14.52
N THR A 173 10.06 1.41 -14.62
CA THR A 173 11.09 2.30 -15.18
C THR A 173 11.81 3.09 -14.09
N ARG A 174 12.90 3.75 -14.46
CA ARG A 174 13.63 4.68 -13.59
C ARG A 174 12.73 5.81 -13.12
N GLU A 175 11.88 6.35 -13.98
CA GLU A 175 10.96 7.43 -13.64
C GLU A 175 9.89 6.98 -12.64
N LEU A 176 9.38 5.74 -12.77
CA LEU A 176 8.46 5.15 -11.79
C LEU A 176 9.15 4.96 -10.43
N LEU A 177 10.38 4.40 -10.43
CA LEU A 177 11.18 4.22 -9.22
C LEU A 177 11.44 5.56 -8.54
N TYR A 178 11.90 6.55 -9.30
CA TYR A 178 12.14 7.90 -8.81
C TYR A 178 10.88 8.46 -8.14
N THR A 179 9.74 8.37 -8.83
CA THR A 179 8.46 8.83 -8.30
C THR A 179 8.11 8.11 -7.00
N GLY A 180 8.24 6.79 -6.94
CA GLY A 180 7.94 6.01 -5.72
C GLY A 180 8.87 6.34 -4.55
N ILE A 181 10.15 6.58 -4.83
CA ILE A 181 11.15 6.99 -3.82
C ILE A 181 10.82 8.38 -3.26
N THR A 182 10.51 9.34 -4.11
CA THR A 182 10.21 10.71 -3.68
C THR A 182 8.85 10.86 -2.98
N ARG A 183 8.04 9.79 -2.89
CA ARG A 183 6.84 9.80 -2.04
C ARG A 183 7.17 9.72 -0.55
N ALA A 184 8.38 9.28 -0.19
CA ALA A 184 8.84 9.23 1.21
C ALA A 184 9.42 10.58 1.64
N LYS A 185 8.89 11.14 2.74
CA LYS A 185 9.44 12.35 3.37
C LYS A 185 10.63 12.05 4.27
N HIS A 186 10.55 10.98 5.07
CA HIS A 186 11.53 10.69 6.11
C HIS A 186 12.15 9.30 5.97
N GLN A 187 11.37 8.29 5.61
CA GLN A 187 11.84 6.91 5.56
C GLN A 187 11.38 6.18 4.31
N LEU A 188 12.30 5.43 3.71
CA LEU A 188 12.02 4.52 2.60
C LEU A 188 12.44 3.11 2.98
N THR A 189 11.55 2.15 2.78
CA THR A 189 11.86 0.71 2.79
C THR A 189 11.69 0.18 1.38
N LEU A 190 12.77 -0.34 0.80
CA LEU A 190 12.72 -1.03 -0.49
C LEU A 190 12.55 -2.53 -0.27
N VAL A 191 11.47 -3.09 -0.82
CA VAL A 191 11.25 -4.53 -0.87
C VAL A 191 11.63 -5.01 -2.27
N VAL A 192 12.78 -5.68 -2.36
CA VAL A 192 13.39 -6.09 -3.63
C VAL A 192 13.56 -7.61 -3.61
N PRO A 193 12.61 -8.38 -4.17
CA PRO A 193 12.67 -9.84 -4.17
C PRO A 193 13.84 -10.38 -4.97
N GLN A 194 14.23 -9.67 -6.04
CA GLN A 194 15.37 -9.98 -6.86
C GLN A 194 16.22 -8.73 -7.12
N ALA A 195 17.44 -8.69 -6.59
CA ALA A 195 18.33 -7.52 -6.67
C ALA A 195 18.63 -7.07 -8.13
N GLY A 196 18.64 -8.02 -9.07
CA GLY A 196 18.81 -7.74 -10.50
C GLY A 196 17.73 -6.85 -11.09
N VAL A 197 16.49 -6.95 -10.59
CA VAL A 197 15.35 -6.15 -11.08
C VAL A 197 15.56 -4.67 -10.77
N LEU A 198 16.03 -4.33 -9.57
CA LEU A 198 16.34 -2.94 -9.21
C LEU A 198 17.41 -2.36 -10.14
N ARG A 199 18.51 -3.09 -10.38
CA ARG A 199 19.60 -2.65 -11.27
C ARG A 199 19.13 -2.43 -12.71
N GLN A 200 18.26 -3.29 -13.21
CA GLN A 200 17.70 -3.13 -14.55
C GLN A 200 16.72 -1.97 -14.62
N ALA A 201 15.83 -1.84 -13.64
CA ALA A 201 14.83 -0.79 -13.60
C ALA A 201 15.44 0.63 -13.61
N VAL A 202 16.55 0.85 -12.90
CA VAL A 202 17.24 2.16 -12.92
C VAL A 202 17.86 2.50 -14.27
N THR A 203 18.07 1.53 -15.16
CA THR A 203 18.56 1.77 -16.53
C THR A 203 17.45 1.95 -17.55
N GLN A 204 16.21 1.55 -17.22
CA GLN A 204 15.06 1.68 -18.13
C GLN A 204 14.51 3.10 -18.09
N LYS A 205 14.60 3.80 -19.22
CA LYS A 205 13.99 5.13 -19.40
C LYS A 205 12.66 5.01 -20.14
N ILE A 206 11.69 5.81 -19.73
CA ILE A 206 10.48 6.02 -20.55
C ILE A 206 10.85 6.80 -21.81
N TRP A 207 10.61 6.21 -22.98
CA TRP A 207 10.62 6.93 -24.24
C TRP A 207 9.21 7.44 -24.52
N ARG A 208 9.04 8.76 -24.53
CA ARG A 208 7.79 9.40 -24.95
C ARG A 208 7.96 9.92 -26.37
N SER A 209 7.24 9.33 -27.32
CA SER A 209 7.07 9.90 -28.66
C SER A 209 6.09 11.07 -28.60
N GLY A 210 6.56 12.23 -28.13
CA GLY A 210 5.83 13.49 -28.25
C GLY A 210 6.36 14.26 -29.44
N GLY A 211 5.49 14.73 -30.35
CA GLY A 211 5.86 15.52 -31.54
C GLY A 211 6.37 16.94 -31.23
N LEU A 212 6.79 17.19 -29.98
CA LEU A 212 7.45 18.42 -29.55
C LEU A 212 8.94 18.13 -29.43
N THR A 213 9.65 18.21 -30.55
CA THR A 213 11.11 18.35 -30.57
C THR A 213 11.48 19.67 -29.92
N MET A 214 12.45 19.66 -29.01
CA MET A 214 13.09 20.90 -28.56
C MET A 214 13.97 21.41 -29.71
N GLU A 215 13.65 22.60 -30.22
CA GLU A 215 14.63 23.49 -30.85
C GLU A 215 15.63 24.00 -29.81
#